data_AF-W3XEE9-F1
#
_entry.id   AF-W3XEE9-F1
#
_cell.length_a   1.000
_cell.length_b   1.000
_cell.length_c   1.000
_cell.angle_alpha   90.00
_cell.angle_beta   90.00
_cell.angle_gamma   90.00
#
_symmetry.space_group_name_H-M   'P 1'
#
loop_
_entity.id
_entity.type
_entity.pdbx_description
1 polymer ?
#
loop_
_entity_poly.entity_id
_entity_poly.type
_entity_poly.pdbx_seq_one_letter_code
_entity_poly.pdbx_strand_id
1 'polypeptide(L)'
;MASASASRSVAPGAALLRSSRMFSMPAPIPAPTDLSQATRHKSPTATTPFPTHLTVTTPESSRAVGDWGFKRPLPLKTTTKSSLPLLKVKKVDSIEQVTDFGSSSDHAITLKKWQEMNMNITVPREGTDSRPAKSVFEDYSDVTSLSAEDKVKKENVRWKFSGPWLAGMTDGEFEQYLSNTVRERRQEFREYLKQQLASELTEEQSALASEKAEPVPAPTLANDITEETLTEYLRKLRGDRILLFQHVSRFLDLAPLAPESTTLEALDRLNPNKKYEIALSPYARNGPPVTHPSAGLSYLRTNNYLENHPIYGPQQYHAPVKARIVTPRQSSSGWVAKIGVGGFISKIPEGETSFNYTSSLGKGAQERIPGLNNFLPDVQGGSKVYVRPERASIESSGKMILEFGATDPNASVVHKEMVGEASVFEDASKERHEIRVERPMHTHQSFRRLRRHITSSSASYGITKE
;
A
#
# COMPACT_ATOMS: atom_id res chain seq x y z
N MET A 1 1.04 -52.86 -17.18
CA MET A 1 -0.35 -52.79 -16.67
C MET A 1 -0.48 -51.54 -15.82
N ALA A 2 -1.00 -50.46 -16.41
CA ALA A 2 -1.23 -49.20 -15.70
C ALA A 2 -2.61 -49.26 -15.02
N SER A 3 -2.62 -49.12 -13.69
CA SER A 3 -3.83 -48.97 -12.89
C SER A 3 -4.49 -47.63 -13.24
N ALA A 4 -5.53 -47.66 -14.07
CA ALA A 4 -6.44 -46.53 -14.25
C ALA A 4 -7.19 -46.30 -12.93
N SER A 5 -6.81 -45.26 -12.19
CA SER A 5 -7.62 -44.73 -11.10
C SER A 5 -8.91 -44.19 -11.71
N ALA A 6 -9.99 -44.95 -11.59
CA ALA A 6 -11.32 -44.48 -11.92
C ALA A 6 -11.61 -43.22 -11.09
N SER A 7 -11.59 -42.05 -11.75
CA SER A 7 -12.13 -40.83 -11.19
C SER A 7 -13.58 -41.14 -10.81
N ARG A 8 -13.90 -41.14 -9.52
CA ARG A 8 -15.29 -41.25 -9.06
C ARG A 8 -16.05 -40.11 -9.72
N SER A 9 -16.95 -40.45 -10.65
CA SER A 9 -17.83 -39.47 -11.27
C SER A 9 -18.63 -38.80 -10.16
N VAL A 10 -18.47 -37.48 -10.03
CA VAL A 10 -19.21 -36.69 -9.05
C VAL A 10 -20.68 -36.75 -9.45
N ALA A 11 -21.58 -37.01 -8.50
CA ALA A 11 -23.01 -37.02 -8.77
C ALA A 11 -23.45 -35.69 -9.42
N PRO A 12 -24.41 -35.69 -10.36
CA PRO A 12 -24.78 -34.49 -11.12
C PRO A 12 -25.20 -33.32 -10.21
N GLY A 13 -25.93 -33.59 -9.12
CA GLY A 13 -26.28 -32.56 -8.13
C GLY A 13 -25.07 -31.97 -7.40
N ALA A 14 -24.07 -32.80 -7.07
CA ALA A 14 -22.84 -32.31 -6.42
C ALA A 14 -21.98 -31.49 -7.38
N ALA A 15 -21.99 -31.79 -8.69
CA ALA A 15 -21.34 -30.96 -9.70
C ALA A 15 -21.97 -29.56 -9.79
N LEU A 16 -23.31 -29.47 -9.73
CA LEU A 16 -24.03 -28.19 -9.70
C LEU A 16 -23.79 -27.40 -8.40
N LEU A 17 -23.70 -28.07 -7.25
CA LEU A 17 -23.40 -27.40 -5.98
C LEU A 17 -21.99 -26.80 -5.99
N ARG A 18 -21.00 -27.49 -6.56
CA ARG A 18 -19.62 -26.98 -6.66
C ARG A 18 -19.51 -25.69 -7.49
N SER A 19 -20.30 -25.55 -8.56
CA SER A 19 -20.34 -24.34 -9.38
C SER A 19 -21.36 -23.30 -8.92
N SER A 20 -22.09 -23.57 -7.84
CA SER A 20 -23.10 -22.65 -7.33
C SER A 20 -22.47 -21.39 -6.72
N ARG A 21 -23.21 -20.27 -6.79
CA ARG A 21 -22.76 -18.98 -6.24
C ARG A 21 -22.55 -19.03 -4.72
N MET A 22 -23.34 -19.83 -4.00
CA MET A 22 -23.21 -19.96 -2.55
C MET A 22 -21.90 -20.68 -2.17
N PHE A 23 -21.48 -21.69 -2.94
CA PHE A 23 -20.19 -22.37 -2.75
C PHE A 23 -18.99 -21.55 -3.21
N SER A 24 -19.23 -20.49 -4.00
CA SER A 24 -18.20 -19.53 -4.38
C SER A 24 -17.94 -18.46 -3.31
N MET A 25 -18.72 -18.43 -2.22
CA MET A 25 -18.43 -17.52 -1.11
C MET A 25 -17.14 -17.95 -0.40
N PRO A 26 -16.16 -17.05 -0.25
CA PRO A 26 -14.92 -17.37 0.43
C PRO A 26 -15.18 -17.58 1.93
N ALA A 27 -14.37 -18.44 2.54
CA ALA A 27 -14.30 -18.51 3.99
C ALA A 27 -13.85 -17.14 4.55
N PRO A 28 -14.37 -16.72 5.72
CA PRO A 28 -13.98 -15.45 6.31
C PRO A 28 -12.49 -15.46 6.64
N ILE A 29 -11.78 -14.40 6.23
CA ILE A 29 -10.37 -14.25 6.53
C ILE A 29 -10.17 -13.84 8.01
N PRO A 30 -9.01 -14.16 8.61
CA PRO A 30 -8.75 -13.81 10.00
C PRO A 30 -8.89 -12.30 10.23
N ALA A 31 -9.42 -11.95 11.40
CA ALA A 31 -9.54 -10.55 11.79
C ALA A 31 -8.14 -9.93 11.97
N PRO A 32 -7.99 -8.61 11.73
CA PRO A 32 -6.71 -7.94 11.90
C PRO A 32 -6.21 -8.05 13.35
N THR A 33 -5.06 -8.70 13.50
CA THR A 33 -4.32 -8.78 14.76
C THR A 33 -3.77 -7.40 15.09
N ASP A 34 -4.13 -6.84 16.25
CA ASP A 34 -3.49 -5.64 16.77
C ASP A 34 -3.06 -5.97 18.19
N LEU A 35 -1.75 -6.10 18.41
CA LEU A 35 -1.15 -6.44 19.69
C LEU A 35 -1.52 -5.43 20.80
N SER A 36 -1.93 -4.21 20.41
CA SER A 36 -2.47 -3.21 21.35
C SER A 36 -3.90 -3.47 21.81
N GLN A 37 -4.55 -4.55 21.34
CA GLN A 37 -5.93 -4.90 21.74
C GLN A 37 -6.04 -5.33 23.20
N ALA A 38 -4.96 -5.83 23.82
CA ALA A 38 -4.99 -6.25 25.22
C ALA A 38 -5.28 -5.09 26.19
N THR A 39 -4.94 -3.85 25.83
CA THR A 39 -5.08 -2.66 26.68
C THR A 39 -6.13 -1.66 26.21
N ARG A 40 -6.77 -1.89 25.05
CA ARG A 40 -7.75 -0.96 24.46
C ARG A 40 -9.15 -1.56 24.46
N HIS A 41 -10.07 -0.92 25.17
CA HIS A 41 -11.50 -1.20 25.05
C HIS A 41 -11.99 -0.85 23.64
N LYS A 42 -12.09 -1.85 22.76
CA LYS A 42 -12.64 -1.67 21.42
C LYS A 42 -14.15 -1.89 21.46
N SER A 43 -14.91 -0.99 20.86
CA SER A 43 -16.33 -1.24 20.63
C SER A 43 -16.48 -2.48 19.73
N PRO A 44 -17.36 -3.44 20.07
CA PRO A 44 -17.60 -4.63 19.24
C PRO A 44 -18.19 -4.28 17.86
N THR A 45 -18.70 -3.05 17.69
CA THR A 45 -19.26 -2.54 16.43
C THR A 45 -18.30 -1.66 15.63
N ALA A 46 -17.07 -1.42 16.11
CA ALA A 46 -16.11 -0.61 15.40
C ALA A 46 -15.64 -1.30 14.11
N THR A 47 -15.64 -0.55 13.00
CA THR A 47 -15.18 -1.03 11.69
C THR A 47 -13.75 -1.55 11.76
N THR A 48 -13.48 -2.67 11.10
CA THR A 48 -12.12 -3.24 11.00
C THR A 48 -11.28 -2.49 9.95
N PRO A 49 -9.95 -2.59 10.00
CA PRO A 49 -9.07 -2.07 8.95
C PRO A 49 -9.41 -2.52 7.52
N PHE A 50 -9.78 -3.80 7.35
CA PHE A 50 -10.14 -4.40 6.06
C PHE A 50 -11.37 -5.32 6.22
N PRO A 51 -12.13 -5.60 5.14
CA PRO A 51 -13.29 -6.47 5.19
C PRO A 51 -12.88 -7.94 5.40
N THR A 52 -13.56 -8.63 6.32
CA THR A 52 -13.33 -10.06 6.58
C THR A 52 -14.33 -11.00 5.90
N HIS A 53 -15.50 -10.48 5.53
CA HIS A 53 -16.60 -11.22 4.92
C HIS A 53 -16.91 -10.64 3.53
N LEU A 54 -17.38 -11.50 2.63
CA LEU A 54 -17.86 -11.09 1.31
C LEU A 54 -19.07 -10.15 1.46
N THR A 55 -19.08 -9.09 0.64
CA THR A 55 -20.25 -8.23 0.47
C THR A 55 -21.18 -8.82 -0.58
N VAL A 56 -22.45 -8.96 -0.26
CA VAL A 56 -23.48 -9.52 -1.14
C VAL A 56 -24.51 -8.45 -1.48
N THR A 57 -24.98 -8.47 -2.72
CA THR A 57 -26.00 -7.58 -3.27
C THR A 57 -27.11 -8.38 -3.94
N THR A 58 -28.27 -7.77 -4.09
CA THR A 58 -29.41 -8.33 -4.81
C THR A 58 -30.05 -7.30 -5.74
N PRO A 59 -30.74 -7.76 -6.80
CA PRO A 59 -31.66 -6.91 -7.55
C PRO A 59 -32.79 -6.36 -6.67
N GLU A 60 -33.39 -5.25 -7.10
CA GLU A 60 -34.45 -4.59 -6.35
C GLU A 60 -35.73 -5.41 -6.22
N SER A 61 -36.08 -6.19 -7.26
CA SER A 61 -37.24 -7.10 -7.24
C SER A 61 -37.14 -8.16 -6.16
N SER A 62 -36.00 -8.85 -6.05
CA SER A 62 -35.75 -9.84 -4.98
C SER A 62 -35.67 -9.17 -3.61
N ARG A 63 -35.06 -7.99 -3.53
CA ARG A 63 -34.93 -7.20 -2.29
C ARG A 63 -36.30 -6.84 -1.70
N ALA A 64 -37.28 -6.50 -2.53
CA ALA A 64 -38.63 -6.15 -2.08
C ALA A 64 -39.33 -7.31 -1.35
N VAL A 65 -38.99 -8.56 -1.72
CA VAL A 65 -39.50 -9.79 -1.09
C VAL A 65 -38.57 -10.28 0.04
N GLY A 66 -37.39 -9.67 0.19
CA GLY A 66 -36.38 -10.08 1.17
C GLY A 66 -35.61 -11.32 0.72
N ASP A 67 -35.64 -11.69 -0.56
CA ASP A 67 -34.85 -12.79 -1.09
C ASP A 67 -33.42 -12.31 -1.41
N TRP A 68 -32.45 -12.99 -0.79
CA TRP A 68 -31.02 -12.75 -0.96
C TRP A 68 -30.25 -13.98 -1.44
N GLY A 69 -30.95 -15.05 -1.85
CA GLY A 69 -30.32 -16.31 -2.25
C GLY A 69 -29.67 -17.08 -1.10
N PHE A 70 -30.08 -16.79 0.14
CA PHE A 70 -29.67 -17.54 1.34
C PHE A 70 -30.77 -18.51 1.78
N LYS A 71 -30.49 -19.25 2.87
CA LYS A 71 -31.42 -20.26 3.42
C LYS A 71 -32.82 -19.73 3.68
N ARG A 72 -32.96 -18.45 4.05
CA ARG A 72 -34.23 -17.79 4.41
C ARG A 72 -34.26 -16.35 3.90
N PRO A 73 -35.45 -15.79 3.63
CA PRO A 73 -35.59 -14.37 3.31
C PRO A 73 -35.23 -13.50 4.52
N LEU A 74 -34.55 -12.38 4.28
CA LEU A 74 -34.12 -11.46 5.32
C LEU A 74 -35.21 -10.45 5.68
N PRO A 75 -35.22 -9.92 6.92
CA PRO A 75 -36.22 -8.94 7.36
C PRO A 75 -36.20 -7.67 6.51
N LEU A 76 -37.36 -7.27 5.97
CA LEU A 76 -37.50 -6.09 5.12
C LEU A 76 -37.16 -4.79 5.85
N LYS A 77 -37.53 -4.68 7.14
CA LYS A 77 -37.35 -3.47 7.96
C LYS A 77 -35.91 -2.93 7.95
N THR A 78 -34.93 -3.83 7.96
CA THR A 78 -33.49 -3.50 8.00
C THR A 78 -32.84 -3.54 6.62
N THR A 79 -33.42 -4.26 5.66
CA THR A 79 -32.79 -4.53 4.36
C THR A 79 -33.30 -3.66 3.23
N THR A 80 -34.46 -3.00 3.33
CA THR A 80 -35.04 -2.18 2.23
C THR A 80 -34.79 -0.68 2.35
N LYS A 81 -34.50 -0.15 3.56
CA LYS A 81 -34.38 1.30 3.80
C LYS A 81 -33.12 1.96 3.24
N SER A 82 -32.06 1.20 2.98
CA SER A 82 -30.80 1.75 2.46
C SER A 82 -30.89 2.00 0.94
N SER A 83 -30.21 3.02 0.42
CA SER A 83 -30.11 3.21 -1.03
C SER A 83 -29.37 2.06 -1.70
N LEU A 84 -28.27 1.61 -1.10
CA LEU A 84 -27.47 0.49 -1.60
C LEU A 84 -27.77 -0.80 -0.81
N PRO A 85 -28.16 -1.90 -1.49
CA PRO A 85 -28.44 -3.19 -0.85
C PRO A 85 -27.13 -3.97 -0.60
N LEU A 86 -26.36 -3.59 0.41
CA LEU A 86 -25.05 -4.19 0.73
C LEU A 86 -25.10 -4.90 2.08
N LEU A 87 -24.98 -6.22 2.10
CA LEU A 87 -24.86 -7.00 3.35
C LEU A 87 -23.59 -7.83 3.43
N LYS A 88 -23.26 -8.24 4.65
CA LYS A 88 -22.31 -9.31 4.95
C LYS A 88 -23.01 -10.37 5.80
N VAL A 89 -22.82 -11.64 5.44
CA VAL A 89 -23.36 -12.79 6.19
C VAL A 89 -22.24 -13.39 7.03
N LYS A 90 -22.45 -13.48 8.34
CA LYS A 90 -21.53 -14.14 9.27
C LYS A 90 -21.81 -15.64 9.33
N LYS A 91 -23.10 -15.99 9.48
CA LYS A 91 -23.56 -17.39 9.51
C LYS A 91 -24.85 -17.49 8.72
N VAL A 92 -24.89 -18.45 7.79
CA VAL A 92 -26.08 -18.71 6.96
C VAL A 92 -27.24 -19.23 7.81
N ASP A 93 -26.94 -20.00 8.86
CA ASP A 93 -27.90 -20.47 9.85
C ASP A 93 -27.21 -20.49 11.21
N SER A 94 -27.69 -19.68 12.15
CA SER A 94 -27.19 -19.66 13.52
C SER A 94 -27.89 -20.71 14.39
N ILE A 95 -27.42 -20.87 15.63
CA ILE A 95 -28.07 -21.74 16.64
C ILE A 95 -29.51 -21.27 16.91
N GLU A 96 -29.77 -19.98 16.74
CA GLU A 96 -31.09 -19.35 16.89
C GLU A 96 -32.00 -19.58 15.67
N GLN A 97 -31.56 -20.35 14.67
CA GLN A 97 -32.27 -20.63 13.42
C GLN A 97 -32.53 -19.39 12.55
N VAL A 98 -31.71 -18.35 12.74
CA VAL A 98 -31.75 -17.10 11.99
C VAL A 98 -30.44 -16.92 11.22
N THR A 99 -30.51 -16.33 10.02
CA THR A 99 -29.32 -15.91 9.29
C THR A 99 -28.67 -14.73 10.04
N ASP A 100 -27.44 -14.89 10.51
CA ASP A 100 -26.68 -13.81 11.15
C ASP A 100 -26.02 -12.95 10.07
N PHE A 101 -26.51 -11.73 9.91
CA PHE A 101 -26.04 -10.77 8.91
C PHE A 101 -25.83 -9.38 9.50
N GLY A 102 -25.05 -8.56 8.80
CA GLY A 102 -24.86 -7.15 9.12
C GLY A 102 -24.79 -6.31 7.85
N SER A 103 -24.81 -4.98 8.02
CA SER A 103 -24.53 -4.07 6.91
C SER A 103 -23.07 -4.21 6.49
N SER A 104 -22.82 -4.23 5.18
CA SER A 104 -21.46 -4.14 4.60
C SER A 104 -21.20 -2.80 3.91
N SER A 105 -22.07 -1.81 4.17
CA SER A 105 -21.91 -0.46 3.64
C SER A 105 -20.63 0.22 4.14
N ASP A 106 -20.14 -0.18 5.31
CA ASP A 106 -18.90 0.33 5.92
C ASP A 106 -17.68 0.14 5.02
N HIS A 107 -17.44 -1.09 4.54
CA HIS A 107 -16.28 -1.38 3.68
C HIS A 107 -16.57 -1.12 2.21
N ALA A 108 -17.73 -1.54 1.70
CA ALA A 108 -18.00 -1.48 0.27
C ALA A 108 -18.12 -0.04 -0.26
N ILE A 109 -18.71 0.88 0.53
CA ILE A 109 -18.75 2.30 0.15
C ILE A 109 -17.37 2.94 0.32
N THR A 110 -16.59 2.53 1.32
CA THR A 110 -15.22 3.02 1.50
C THR A 110 -14.31 2.63 0.33
N LEU A 111 -14.48 1.42 -0.22
CA LEU A 111 -13.80 1.01 -1.45
C LEU A 111 -14.19 1.90 -2.64
N LYS A 112 -15.48 2.22 -2.81
CA LYS A 112 -15.95 3.12 -3.87
C LYS A 112 -15.37 4.53 -3.71
N LYS A 113 -15.40 5.09 -2.50
CA LYS A 113 -14.77 6.38 -2.18
C LYS A 113 -13.28 6.38 -2.52
N TRP A 114 -12.59 5.27 -2.27
CA TRP A 114 -11.18 5.13 -2.64
C TRP A 114 -10.97 5.17 -4.15
N GLN A 115 -11.77 4.40 -4.89
CA GLN A 115 -11.70 4.34 -6.35
C GLN A 115 -12.05 5.69 -6.99
N GLU A 116 -12.99 6.43 -6.42
CA GLU A 116 -13.35 7.80 -6.86
C GLU A 116 -12.20 8.81 -6.69
N MET A 117 -11.30 8.59 -5.73
CA MET A 117 -10.11 9.46 -5.56
C MET A 117 -9.00 9.15 -6.59
N ASN A 118 -9.16 8.10 -7.42
CA ASN A 118 -8.19 7.68 -8.45
C ASN A 118 -6.75 7.51 -7.94
N MET A 119 -6.58 7.08 -6.69
CA MET A 119 -5.27 6.90 -6.08
C MET A 119 -4.65 5.55 -6.44
N ASN A 120 -3.38 5.58 -6.86
CA ASN A 120 -2.56 4.38 -6.96
C ASN A 120 -1.97 4.00 -5.60
N ILE A 121 -1.57 2.73 -5.47
CA ILE A 121 -0.87 2.23 -4.28
C ILE A 121 0.57 1.95 -4.67
N THR A 122 1.49 2.43 -3.83
CA THR A 122 2.92 2.40 -4.08
C THR A 122 3.65 1.67 -2.97
N VAL A 123 4.83 1.14 -3.30
CA VAL A 123 5.75 0.55 -2.33
C VAL A 123 6.10 1.59 -1.25
N PRO A 124 6.10 1.24 0.05
CA PRO A 124 6.44 2.18 1.11
C PRO A 124 7.85 2.74 0.92
N ARG A 125 8.01 4.02 1.25
CA ARG A 125 9.27 4.75 1.17
C ARG A 125 9.80 5.01 2.57
N GLU A 126 11.10 4.85 2.77
CA GLU A 126 11.74 5.19 4.03
C GLU A 126 12.33 6.60 3.99
N GLY A 127 11.98 7.41 5.00
CA GLY A 127 12.61 8.69 5.28
C GLY A 127 12.48 9.71 4.15
N THR A 128 13.58 10.43 3.89
CA THR A 128 13.61 11.35 2.77
C THR A 128 13.56 10.55 1.48
N ASP A 129 14.55 9.73 1.10
CA ASP A 129 14.70 9.17 -0.26
C ASP A 129 14.42 10.27 -1.33
N SER A 130 14.66 10.08 -2.62
CA SER A 130 14.20 11.04 -3.64
C SER A 130 13.57 10.31 -4.81
N ARG A 131 13.65 8.98 -4.78
CA ARG A 131 13.21 8.12 -5.87
C ARG A 131 11.71 8.29 -6.12
N PRO A 132 11.30 8.25 -7.39
CA PRO A 132 9.88 8.30 -7.73
C PRO A 132 9.16 7.13 -7.06
N ALA A 133 7.90 7.37 -6.68
CA ALA A 133 7.08 6.34 -6.08
C ALA A 133 6.89 5.19 -7.09
N LYS A 134 7.17 3.97 -6.66
CA LYS A 134 7.10 2.76 -7.51
C LYS A 134 5.73 2.11 -7.35
N SER A 135 5.14 1.70 -8.47
CA SER A 135 3.94 0.88 -8.48
C SER A 135 4.20 -0.43 -7.74
N VAL A 136 3.15 -0.99 -7.14
CA VAL A 136 3.20 -2.34 -6.58
C VAL A 136 3.16 -3.40 -7.68
N PHE A 137 2.49 -3.12 -8.79
CA PHE A 137 2.25 -4.05 -9.89
C PHE A 137 3.37 -3.99 -10.94
N GLU A 138 4.59 -4.31 -10.51
CA GLU A 138 5.76 -4.36 -11.39
C GLU A 138 6.27 -5.80 -11.52
N ASP A 139 6.71 -6.18 -12.72
CA ASP A 139 7.11 -7.56 -13.05
C ASP A 139 8.33 -8.05 -12.24
N TYR A 140 9.14 -7.12 -11.72
CA TYR A 140 10.29 -7.46 -10.88
C TYR A 140 9.92 -7.66 -9.41
N SER A 141 8.80 -7.11 -8.93
CA SER A 141 8.39 -7.16 -7.51
C SER A 141 7.17 -8.02 -7.23
N ASP A 142 6.15 -7.98 -8.10
CA ASP A 142 4.91 -8.72 -7.94
C ASP A 142 4.99 -10.12 -8.54
N VAL A 143 5.89 -10.94 -7.97
CA VAL A 143 6.07 -12.34 -8.39
C VAL A 143 6.11 -13.22 -7.15
N THR A 144 5.24 -14.23 -7.11
CA THR A 144 5.14 -15.16 -5.98
C THR A 144 5.65 -16.56 -6.32
N SER A 145 5.55 -16.98 -7.58
CA SER A 145 6.09 -18.25 -8.07
C SER A 145 7.54 -18.08 -8.52
N LEU A 146 8.48 -18.22 -7.58
CA LEU A 146 9.92 -18.09 -7.84
C LEU A 146 10.62 -19.43 -7.64
N SER A 147 11.57 -19.75 -8.53
CA SER A 147 12.53 -20.84 -8.34
C SER A 147 13.46 -20.54 -7.15
N ALA A 148 14.17 -21.54 -6.64
CA ALA A 148 15.08 -21.34 -5.50
C ALA A 148 16.17 -20.29 -5.80
N GLU A 149 16.70 -20.27 -7.03
CA GLU A 149 17.70 -19.30 -7.48
C GLU A 149 17.13 -17.89 -7.63
N ASP A 150 15.91 -17.77 -8.17
CA ASP A 150 15.26 -16.47 -8.35
C ASP A 150 14.84 -15.85 -7.01
N LYS A 151 14.51 -16.68 -6.01
CA LYS A 151 14.24 -16.22 -4.65
C LYS A 151 15.45 -15.50 -4.05
N VAL A 152 16.67 -15.99 -4.32
CA VAL A 152 17.90 -15.35 -3.86
C VAL A 152 18.12 -14.01 -4.56
N LYS A 153 17.99 -13.97 -5.90
CA LYS A 153 18.15 -12.74 -6.68
C LYS A 153 17.12 -11.66 -6.31
N LYS A 154 15.89 -12.06 -5.99
CA LYS A 154 14.77 -11.16 -5.67
C LYS A 154 14.46 -11.09 -4.16
N GLU A 155 15.37 -11.51 -3.29
CA GLU A 155 15.15 -11.61 -1.84
C GLU A 155 14.68 -10.28 -1.23
N ASN A 156 15.25 -9.17 -1.71
CA ASN A 156 14.99 -7.83 -1.18
C ASN A 156 13.77 -7.12 -1.80
N VAL A 157 13.25 -7.62 -2.92
CA VAL A 157 12.15 -6.97 -3.66
C VAL A 157 10.81 -7.68 -3.44
N ARG A 158 10.85 -9.01 -3.25
CA ARG A 158 9.64 -9.80 -3.02
C ARG A 158 8.89 -9.34 -1.78
N TRP A 159 7.57 -9.42 -1.86
CA TRP A 159 6.67 -9.03 -0.76
C TRP A 159 6.11 -10.24 0.00
N LYS A 160 6.08 -11.42 -0.62
CA LYS A 160 5.53 -12.66 -0.04
C LYS A 160 6.65 -13.61 0.37
N PHE A 161 6.64 -14.01 1.63
CA PHE A 161 7.62 -14.91 2.24
C PHE A 161 6.88 -16.10 2.87
N SER A 162 7.48 -17.30 2.82
CA SER A 162 6.93 -18.45 3.53
C SER A 162 7.26 -18.43 5.02
N GLY A 163 8.41 -17.86 5.38
CA GLY A 163 8.83 -17.70 6.76
C GLY A 163 8.15 -16.50 7.42
N PRO A 164 8.03 -16.51 8.76
CA PRO A 164 7.50 -15.39 9.48
C PRO A 164 8.49 -14.21 9.52
N TRP A 165 7.97 -13.03 9.84
CA TRP A 165 8.81 -11.89 10.16
C TRP A 165 9.10 -11.85 11.66
N LEU A 166 10.35 -12.16 12.02
CA LEU A 166 10.75 -12.40 13.41
C LEU A 166 10.53 -11.18 14.32
N ALA A 167 10.79 -9.97 13.82
CA ALA A 167 10.64 -8.74 14.62
C ALA A 167 9.17 -8.39 14.94
N GLY A 168 8.21 -8.97 14.22
CA GLY A 168 6.78 -8.76 14.46
C GLY A 168 6.11 -9.82 15.35
N MET A 169 6.84 -10.89 15.71
CA MET A 169 6.30 -11.97 16.53
C MET A 169 6.41 -11.63 18.02
N THR A 170 5.47 -12.15 18.80
CA THR A 170 5.60 -12.15 20.26
C THR A 170 6.57 -13.24 20.74
N ASP A 171 7.14 -13.08 21.93
CA ASP A 171 8.10 -14.04 22.50
C ASP A 171 7.53 -15.47 22.53
N GLY A 172 6.24 -15.63 22.88
CA GLY A 172 5.58 -16.92 22.92
C GLY A 172 5.37 -17.55 21.54
N GLU A 173 5.00 -16.74 20.53
CA GLU A 173 4.90 -17.21 19.14
C GLU A 173 6.28 -17.60 18.58
N PHE A 174 7.31 -16.85 18.95
CA PHE A 174 8.69 -17.14 18.55
C PHE A 174 9.19 -18.45 19.15
N GLU A 175 8.96 -18.72 20.44
CA GLU A 175 9.32 -19.99 21.07
C GLU A 175 8.61 -21.18 20.42
N GLN A 176 7.31 -21.04 20.10
CA GLN A 176 6.53 -22.06 19.41
C GLN A 176 7.06 -22.31 17.99
N TYR A 177 7.43 -21.25 17.27
CA TYR A 177 8.03 -21.37 15.94
C TYR A 177 9.37 -22.10 15.99
N LEU A 178 10.21 -21.79 16.99
CA LEU A 178 11.46 -22.49 17.20
C LEU A 178 11.26 -23.98 17.51
N SER A 179 10.33 -24.30 18.42
CA SER A 179 10.09 -25.68 18.83
C SER A 179 9.50 -26.54 17.72
N ASN A 180 8.51 -26.02 17.00
CA ASN A 180 7.68 -26.80 16.09
C ASN A 180 8.16 -26.74 14.64
N THR A 181 8.89 -25.69 14.24
CA THR A 181 9.28 -25.50 12.83
C THR A 181 10.80 -25.54 12.65
N VAL A 182 11.57 -24.82 13.47
CA VAL A 182 13.01 -24.70 13.24
C VAL A 182 13.80 -25.92 13.76
N ARG A 183 13.43 -26.47 14.93
CA ARG A 183 14.17 -27.60 15.53
C ARG A 183 14.08 -28.89 14.71
N GLU A 184 12.95 -29.14 14.07
CA GLU A 184 12.72 -30.35 13.27
C GLU A 184 13.55 -30.34 11.97
N ARG A 185 13.80 -29.16 11.40
CA ARG A 185 14.44 -28.99 10.08
C ARG A 185 15.97 -28.92 10.11
N ARG A 186 16.60 -29.38 11.20
CA ARG A 186 18.07 -29.34 11.35
C ARG A 186 18.82 -30.21 10.36
N GLN A 187 18.29 -31.38 10.03
CA GLN A 187 18.91 -32.30 9.07
C GLN A 187 18.84 -31.73 7.65
N GLU A 188 17.66 -31.26 7.24
CA GLU A 188 17.44 -30.55 5.98
C GLU A 188 18.39 -29.35 5.82
N PHE A 189 18.62 -28.58 6.89
CA PHE A 189 19.53 -27.45 6.84
C PHE A 189 20.99 -27.87 6.61
N ARG A 190 21.42 -29.00 7.19
CA ARG A 190 22.77 -29.53 6.94
C ARG A 190 22.94 -29.97 5.49
N GLU A 191 21.92 -30.59 4.90
CA GLU A 191 21.92 -30.95 3.48
C GLU A 191 21.96 -29.72 2.58
N TYR A 192 21.18 -28.68 2.91
CA TYR A 192 21.23 -27.40 2.23
C TYR A 192 22.64 -26.78 2.27
N LEU A 193 23.31 -26.78 3.42
CA LEU A 193 24.68 -26.27 3.52
C LEU A 193 25.69 -27.10 2.72
N LYS A 194 25.52 -28.43 2.64
CA LYS A 194 26.35 -29.26 1.75
C LYS A 194 26.17 -28.84 0.29
N GLN A 195 24.93 -28.61 -0.15
CA GLN A 195 24.68 -28.16 -1.52
C GLN A 195 25.33 -26.80 -1.82
N GLN A 196 25.26 -25.85 -0.89
CA GLN A 196 25.88 -24.53 -1.05
C GLN A 196 27.41 -24.62 -1.06
N LEU A 197 28.00 -25.43 -0.16
CA LEU A 197 29.44 -25.63 -0.11
C LEU A 197 29.96 -26.32 -1.38
N ALA A 198 29.20 -27.27 -1.94
CA ALA A 198 29.53 -27.91 -3.22
C ALA A 198 29.53 -26.90 -4.38
N SER A 199 28.54 -26.00 -4.43
CA SER A 199 28.54 -24.93 -5.43
C SER A 199 29.72 -23.97 -5.24
N GLU A 200 30.02 -23.54 -4.02
CA GLU A 200 31.16 -22.65 -3.73
C GLU A 200 32.49 -23.30 -4.13
N LEU A 201 32.74 -24.55 -3.75
CA LEU A 201 33.96 -25.27 -4.14
C LEU A 201 34.08 -25.45 -5.65
N THR A 202 32.97 -25.71 -6.33
CA THR A 202 32.94 -25.84 -7.79
C THR A 202 33.28 -24.50 -8.47
N GLU A 203 32.75 -23.40 -7.95
CA GLU A 203 33.07 -22.05 -8.43
C GLU A 203 34.54 -21.70 -8.20
N GLU A 204 35.08 -21.95 -7.00
CA GLU A 204 36.50 -21.72 -6.69
C GLU A 204 37.43 -22.54 -7.60
N GLN A 205 37.11 -23.83 -7.80
CA GLN A 205 37.87 -24.69 -8.70
C GLN A 205 37.79 -24.22 -10.15
N SER A 206 36.62 -23.75 -10.60
CA SER A 206 36.44 -23.21 -11.94
C SER A 206 37.21 -21.89 -12.15
N ALA A 207 37.25 -21.03 -11.13
CA ALA A 207 37.99 -19.77 -11.17
C ALA A 207 39.50 -20.03 -11.22
N LEU A 208 40.02 -20.92 -10.38
CA LEU A 208 41.43 -21.31 -10.38
C LEU A 208 41.84 -21.98 -11.69
N ALA A 209 40.99 -22.82 -12.27
CA ALA A 209 41.24 -23.43 -13.58
C ALA A 209 41.28 -22.37 -14.70
N SER A 210 40.36 -21.39 -14.66
CA SER A 210 40.35 -20.27 -15.60
C SER A 210 41.59 -19.38 -15.48
N GLU A 211 42.05 -19.10 -14.26
CA GLU A 211 43.28 -18.32 -14.02
C GLU A 211 44.54 -19.06 -14.49
N LYS A 212 44.56 -20.38 -14.33
CA LYS A 212 45.66 -21.25 -14.75
C LYS A 212 45.57 -21.74 -16.20
N ALA A 213 44.52 -21.36 -16.93
CA ALA A 213 44.20 -21.83 -18.29
C ALA A 213 44.11 -23.37 -18.43
N GLU A 214 43.69 -24.06 -17.37
CA GLU A 214 43.44 -25.50 -17.34
C GLU A 214 41.97 -25.82 -17.67
N PRO A 215 41.65 -27.05 -18.15
CA PRO A 215 40.28 -27.44 -18.41
C PRO A 215 39.44 -27.44 -17.12
N VAL A 216 38.20 -26.97 -17.21
CA VAL A 216 37.28 -26.84 -16.06
C VAL A 216 37.06 -28.23 -15.42
N PRO A 217 37.35 -28.40 -14.11
CA PRO A 217 37.17 -29.67 -13.42
C PRO A 217 35.69 -30.06 -13.28
N ALA A 218 35.42 -31.33 -13.01
CA ALA A 218 34.07 -31.84 -12.81
C ALA A 218 33.41 -31.19 -11.57
N PRO A 219 32.09 -30.89 -11.61
CA PRO A 219 31.40 -30.26 -10.49
C PRO A 219 31.39 -31.17 -9.26
N THR A 220 31.73 -30.61 -8.10
CA THR A 220 31.65 -31.35 -6.82
C THR A 220 30.19 -31.55 -6.46
N LEU A 221 29.80 -32.77 -6.07
CA LEU A 221 28.42 -33.08 -5.68
C LEU A 221 28.26 -32.94 -4.17
N ALA A 222 27.03 -32.64 -3.73
CA ALA A 222 26.73 -32.48 -2.30
C ALA A 222 27.03 -33.74 -1.45
N ASN A 223 27.04 -34.92 -2.08
CA ASN A 223 27.34 -36.20 -1.42
C ASN A 223 28.83 -36.40 -1.13
N ASP A 224 29.71 -35.70 -1.84
CA ASP A 224 31.16 -35.86 -1.73
C ASP A 224 31.74 -35.07 -0.54
N ILE A 225 30.90 -34.25 0.10
CA ILE A 225 31.28 -33.41 1.24
C ILE A 225 31.22 -34.22 2.52
N THR A 226 32.38 -34.40 3.14
CA THR A 226 32.54 -35.06 4.43
C THR A 226 31.93 -34.24 5.57
N GLU A 227 31.56 -34.90 6.67
CA GLU A 227 31.00 -34.17 7.81
C GLU A 227 32.01 -33.23 8.47
N GLU A 228 33.30 -33.58 8.42
CA GLU A 228 34.39 -32.77 8.97
C GLU A 228 34.49 -31.42 8.28
N THR A 229 34.51 -31.39 6.94
CA THR A 229 34.56 -30.16 6.14
C THR A 229 33.33 -29.27 6.40
N LEU A 230 32.14 -29.87 6.55
CA LEU A 230 30.94 -29.14 6.94
C LEU A 230 31.04 -28.54 8.35
N THR A 231 31.64 -29.24 9.32
CA THR A 231 31.81 -28.69 10.67
C THR A 231 32.80 -27.53 10.70
N GLU A 232 33.86 -27.57 9.90
CA GLU A 232 34.79 -26.45 9.74
C GLU A 232 34.11 -25.26 9.08
N TYR A 233 33.29 -25.50 8.05
CA TYR A 233 32.50 -24.46 7.42
C TYR A 233 31.54 -23.78 8.43
N LEU A 234 30.87 -24.56 9.29
CA LEU A 234 30.05 -24.00 10.37
C LEU A 234 30.87 -23.17 11.38
N ARG A 235 32.12 -23.54 11.64
CA ARG A 235 33.02 -22.72 12.49
C ARG A 235 33.37 -21.39 11.79
N LYS A 236 33.61 -21.41 10.47
CA LYS A 236 33.82 -20.19 9.67
C LYS A 236 32.58 -19.30 9.70
N LEU A 237 31.39 -19.86 9.45
CA LEU A 237 30.11 -19.13 9.52
C LEU A 237 29.81 -18.57 10.91
N ARG A 238 30.26 -19.21 12.00
CA ARG A 238 30.13 -18.65 13.34
C ARG A 238 30.93 -17.34 13.51
N GLY A 239 32.06 -17.21 12.81
CA GLY A 239 32.83 -15.97 12.74
C GLY A 239 32.12 -14.87 11.94
N ASP A 240 31.39 -15.25 10.89
CA ASP A 240 30.68 -14.32 10.00
C ASP A 240 29.15 -14.41 10.18
N ARG A 241 28.64 -13.68 11.19
CA ARG A 241 27.22 -13.73 11.58
C ARG A 241 26.27 -13.27 10.47
N ILE A 242 26.72 -12.38 9.57
CA ILE A 242 25.88 -11.87 8.46
C ILE A 242 25.66 -12.97 7.44
N LEU A 243 26.72 -13.66 7.01
CA LEU A 243 26.61 -14.78 6.07
C LEU A 243 25.78 -15.92 6.66
N LEU A 244 25.98 -16.24 7.95
CA LEU A 244 25.16 -17.23 8.63
C LEU A 244 23.67 -16.84 8.61
N PHE A 245 23.36 -15.58 8.91
CA PHE A 245 21.99 -15.08 8.84
C PHE A 245 21.42 -15.18 7.43
N GLN A 246 22.18 -14.88 6.38
CA GLN A 246 21.74 -15.01 4.98
C GLN A 246 21.43 -16.46 4.59
N HIS A 247 22.25 -17.43 5.00
CA HIS A 247 21.93 -18.84 4.75
C HIS A 247 20.67 -19.29 5.51
N VAL A 248 20.53 -18.85 6.77
CA VAL A 248 19.35 -19.16 7.58
C VAL A 248 18.09 -18.49 7.01
N SER A 249 18.17 -17.22 6.57
CA SER A 249 17.06 -16.48 5.98
C SER A 249 16.59 -17.12 4.68
N ARG A 250 17.52 -17.55 3.81
CA ARG A 250 17.20 -18.25 2.56
C ARG A 250 16.56 -19.61 2.80
N PHE A 251 17.07 -20.38 3.76
CA PHE A 251 16.55 -21.72 4.05
C PHE A 251 15.15 -21.70 4.70
N LEU A 252 14.96 -20.81 5.68
CA LEU A 252 13.67 -20.63 6.36
C LEU A 252 12.72 -19.69 5.60
N ASP A 253 13.17 -19.14 4.47
CA ASP A 253 12.47 -18.17 3.66
C ASP A 253 11.95 -16.97 4.46
N LEU A 254 12.81 -16.45 5.34
CA LEU A 254 12.50 -15.32 6.23
C LEU A 254 12.48 -14.01 5.46
N ALA A 255 11.69 -13.06 5.97
CA ALA A 255 11.70 -11.69 5.48
C ALA A 255 12.98 -10.95 5.89
N PRO A 256 13.51 -10.08 5.01
CA PRO A 256 14.72 -9.31 5.31
C PRO A 256 14.48 -8.39 6.51
N LEU A 257 15.47 -8.31 7.39
CA LEU A 257 15.49 -7.40 8.53
C LEU A 257 16.31 -6.18 8.15
N ALA A 258 15.85 -4.98 8.54
CA ALA A 258 16.65 -3.78 8.38
C ALA A 258 17.81 -3.83 9.37
N PRO A 259 19.07 -3.81 8.93
CA PRO A 259 20.17 -3.61 9.86
C PRO A 259 20.10 -2.18 10.42
N GLU A 260 20.35 -2.01 11.71
CA GLU A 260 20.47 -0.67 12.28
C GLU A 260 21.73 0.01 11.71
N SER A 261 21.63 1.28 11.29
CA SER A 261 22.74 2.02 10.65
C SER A 261 24.03 1.97 11.49
N THR A 262 23.90 2.04 12.81
CA THR A 262 25.01 1.97 13.76
C THR A 262 25.73 0.62 13.73
N THR A 263 25.00 -0.47 13.47
CA THR A 263 25.58 -1.83 13.42
C THR A 263 26.38 -2.06 12.15
N LEU A 264 25.94 -1.52 11.01
CA LEU A 264 26.68 -1.62 9.75
C LEU A 264 27.97 -0.83 9.77
N GLU A 265 27.93 0.41 10.24
CA GLU A 265 29.13 1.25 10.34
C GLU A 265 30.17 0.65 11.28
N ALA A 266 29.74 -0.01 12.37
CA ALA A 266 30.63 -0.71 13.28
C ALA A 266 31.26 -1.95 12.63
N LEU A 267 30.51 -2.70 11.81
CA LEU A 267 30.99 -3.92 11.16
C LEU A 267 31.91 -3.63 9.98
N ASP A 268 31.63 -2.59 9.19
CA ASP A 268 32.51 -2.13 8.11
C ASP A 268 33.86 -1.63 8.65
N ARG A 269 33.89 -1.02 9.84
CA ARG A 269 35.13 -0.63 10.52
C ARG A 269 35.94 -1.82 11.01
N LEU A 270 35.27 -2.91 11.39
CA LEU A 270 35.93 -4.14 11.87
C LEU A 270 36.50 -4.98 10.73
N ASN A 271 35.91 -4.93 9.53
CA ASN A 271 36.34 -5.71 8.36
C ASN A 271 36.41 -4.83 7.09
N PRO A 272 37.42 -3.95 6.95
CA PRO A 272 37.53 -3.04 5.81
C PRO A 272 37.67 -3.74 4.45
N ASN A 273 38.05 -5.02 4.44
CA ASN A 273 38.20 -5.83 3.22
C ASN A 273 36.89 -6.48 2.74
N LYS A 274 35.81 -6.45 3.53
CA LYS A 274 34.49 -6.98 3.16
C LYS A 274 33.44 -5.88 3.30
N LYS A 275 32.99 -5.32 2.18
CA LYS A 275 31.83 -4.42 2.15
C LYS A 275 30.55 -5.26 2.10
N TYR A 276 29.68 -5.09 3.08
CA TYR A 276 28.38 -5.74 3.06
C TYR A 276 27.38 -4.85 2.30
N GLU A 277 27.12 -5.16 1.04
CA GLU A 277 26.02 -4.51 0.29
C GLU A 277 24.68 -5.11 0.73
N ILE A 278 24.11 -4.59 1.81
CA ILE A 278 22.75 -4.97 2.23
C ILE A 278 21.79 -4.09 1.45
N ALA A 279 21.31 -4.60 0.31
CA ALA A 279 20.24 -3.95 -0.43
C ALA A 279 18.98 -3.89 0.45
N LEU A 280 18.65 -2.68 0.91
CA LEU A 280 17.55 -2.46 1.85
C LEU A 280 16.21 -2.77 1.17
N SER A 281 15.52 -3.79 1.66
CA SER A 281 14.15 -4.09 1.25
C SER A 281 13.21 -2.97 1.73
N PRO A 282 12.21 -2.55 0.92
CA PRO A 282 11.25 -1.52 1.33
C PRO A 282 10.41 -1.93 2.55
N TYR A 283 10.37 -3.22 2.86
CA TYR A 283 9.59 -3.79 3.95
C TYR A 283 10.45 -4.17 5.17
N ALA A 284 11.73 -3.82 5.17
CA ALA A 284 12.69 -4.32 6.15
C ALA A 284 12.42 -3.82 7.60
N ARG A 285 11.91 -2.59 7.76
CA ARG A 285 11.59 -1.99 9.07
C ARG A 285 10.23 -2.40 9.62
N ASN A 286 9.19 -2.30 8.81
CA ASN A 286 7.81 -2.52 9.26
C ASN A 286 7.36 -3.97 9.04
N GLY A 287 8.15 -4.77 8.34
CA GLY A 287 7.82 -6.12 7.92
C GLY A 287 7.11 -6.15 6.57
N PRO A 288 7.13 -7.30 5.88
CA PRO A 288 6.36 -7.52 4.66
C PRO A 288 4.85 -7.44 4.94
N PRO A 289 4.05 -7.01 3.95
CA PRO A 289 2.60 -6.99 4.08
C PRO A 289 2.02 -8.41 4.18
N VAL A 290 1.08 -8.61 5.12
CA VAL A 290 0.34 -9.89 5.26
C VAL A 290 -0.50 -10.26 4.05
N THR A 291 -0.78 -9.29 3.18
CA THR A 291 -1.52 -9.43 1.93
C THR A 291 -0.72 -8.81 0.79
N HIS A 292 -1.21 -8.91 -0.45
CA HIS A 292 -0.60 -8.22 -1.58
C HIS A 292 -0.43 -6.71 -1.26
N PRO A 293 0.65 -6.01 -1.66
CA PRO A 293 0.88 -4.63 -1.21
C PRO A 293 -0.14 -3.61 -1.74
N SER A 294 -1.03 -3.98 -2.68
CA SER A 294 -2.21 -3.18 -3.05
C SER A 294 -3.46 -3.46 -2.19
N ALA A 295 -3.45 -4.54 -1.41
CA ALA A 295 -4.58 -5.10 -0.67
C ALA A 295 -5.88 -5.28 -1.47
N GLY A 296 -5.82 -5.24 -2.81
CA GLY A 296 -6.99 -5.26 -3.68
C GLY A 296 -7.85 -3.98 -3.62
N LEU A 297 -7.33 -2.87 -3.08
CA LEU A 297 -8.05 -1.59 -2.97
C LEU A 297 -8.04 -0.80 -4.28
N SER A 298 -6.89 -0.78 -4.96
CA SER A 298 -6.70 -0.10 -6.26
C SER A 298 -5.78 -0.94 -7.14
N TYR A 299 -6.05 -0.87 -8.45
CA TYR A 299 -5.28 -1.54 -9.50
C TYR A 299 -4.60 -0.54 -10.44
N LEU A 300 -4.64 0.76 -10.10
CA LEU A 300 -3.91 1.78 -10.83
C LEU A 300 -2.41 1.62 -10.56
N ARG A 301 -1.61 1.57 -11.62
CA ARG A 301 -0.14 1.51 -11.52
C ARG A 301 0.45 2.88 -11.17
N THR A 302 -0.07 3.92 -11.81
CA THR A 302 0.42 5.30 -11.68
C THR A 302 -0.74 6.28 -11.63
N ASN A 303 -0.52 7.39 -10.95
CA ASN A 303 -1.40 8.55 -10.93
C ASN A 303 -0.79 9.75 -11.71
N ASN A 304 0.10 9.46 -12.66
CA ASN A 304 0.75 10.47 -13.49
C ASN A 304 -0.08 10.80 -14.74
N TYR A 305 -1.26 11.37 -14.51
CA TYR A 305 -2.12 11.92 -15.56
C TYR A 305 -2.62 13.29 -15.10
N LEU A 306 -3.07 14.12 -16.04
CA LEU A 306 -3.64 15.42 -15.75
C LEU A 306 -5.13 15.41 -16.05
N GLU A 307 -5.94 15.83 -15.08
CA GLU A 307 -7.38 15.95 -15.24
C GLU A 307 -7.66 17.18 -16.11
N ASN A 308 -8.36 16.96 -17.23
CA ASN A 308 -8.75 18.07 -18.10
C ASN A 308 -10.08 18.64 -17.63
N HIS A 309 -10.06 19.85 -17.07
CA HIS A 309 -11.26 20.55 -16.66
C HIS A 309 -12.00 21.10 -17.89
N PRO A 310 -13.34 20.99 -17.98
CA PRO A 310 -14.11 21.42 -19.17
C PRO A 310 -13.87 22.87 -19.58
N ILE A 311 -13.79 23.79 -18.60
CA ILE A 311 -13.59 25.24 -18.84
C ILE A 311 -12.11 25.65 -18.77
N TYR A 312 -11.42 25.33 -17.66
CA TYR A 312 -10.06 25.80 -17.41
C TYR A 312 -8.95 24.98 -18.09
N GLY A 313 -9.26 23.83 -18.69
CA GLY A 313 -8.27 22.97 -19.31
C GLY A 313 -7.50 22.09 -18.31
N PRO A 314 -6.29 21.61 -18.66
CA PRO A 314 -5.54 20.66 -17.85
C PRO A 314 -5.14 21.26 -16.50
N GLN A 315 -5.53 20.57 -15.42
CA GLN A 315 -5.22 20.98 -14.06
C GLN A 315 -3.81 20.53 -13.66
N GLN A 316 -3.12 21.37 -12.88
CA GLN A 316 -1.79 21.04 -12.36
C GLN A 316 -1.82 19.92 -11.30
N TYR A 317 -2.88 19.90 -10.50
CA TYR A 317 -3.08 18.93 -9.42
C TYR A 317 -4.41 18.21 -9.59
N HIS A 318 -4.49 16.98 -9.08
CA HIS A 318 -5.74 16.22 -8.98
C HIS A 318 -6.77 16.93 -8.10
N ALA A 319 -8.04 16.64 -8.34
CA ALA A 319 -9.15 17.21 -7.58
C ALA A 319 -8.96 17.02 -6.05
N PRO A 320 -9.09 18.10 -5.25
CA PRO A 320 -8.95 18.00 -3.80
C PRO A 320 -10.13 17.28 -3.16
N VAL A 321 -9.87 16.61 -2.04
CA VAL A 321 -10.85 15.81 -1.30
C VAL A 321 -11.22 16.52 -0.01
N LYS A 322 -12.53 16.66 0.26
CA LYS A 322 -13.03 17.21 1.52
C LYS A 322 -12.86 16.19 2.64
N ALA A 323 -12.02 16.50 3.61
CA ALA A 323 -11.70 15.67 4.75
C ALA A 323 -12.26 16.24 6.05
N ARG A 324 -12.48 15.38 7.05
CA ARG A 324 -12.97 15.78 8.38
C ARG A 324 -11.86 15.67 9.41
N ILE A 325 -11.73 16.66 10.28
CA ILE A 325 -10.82 16.56 11.43
C ILE A 325 -11.48 15.69 12.49
N VAL A 326 -10.84 14.58 12.85
CA VAL A 326 -11.38 13.58 13.79
C VAL A 326 -10.89 13.85 15.19
N THR A 327 -9.58 14.08 15.35
CA THR A 327 -8.98 14.47 16.63
C THR A 327 -8.09 15.68 16.41
N PRO A 328 -8.34 16.81 17.11
CA PRO A 328 -7.44 17.96 17.05
C PRO A 328 -6.10 17.64 17.72
N ARG A 329 -5.10 18.48 17.46
CA ARG A 329 -3.77 18.39 18.05
C ARG A 329 -3.88 18.79 19.52
N GLN A 330 -3.50 17.89 20.42
CA GLN A 330 -3.50 18.20 21.85
C GLN A 330 -2.07 18.44 22.32
N SER A 331 -1.72 19.72 22.53
CA SER A 331 -0.36 20.12 22.94
C SER A 331 0.11 19.48 24.25
N SER A 332 -0.82 19.10 25.14
CA SER A 332 -0.50 18.57 26.47
C SER A 332 -0.19 17.07 26.48
N SER A 333 -0.69 16.29 25.52
CA SER A 333 -0.52 14.84 25.48
C SER A 333 0.43 14.37 24.37
N GLY A 334 0.90 15.28 23.51
CA GLY A 334 1.72 14.93 22.34
C GLY A 334 0.93 14.22 21.23
N TRP A 335 -0.40 14.25 21.28
CA TRP A 335 -1.22 13.57 20.28
C TRP A 335 -1.23 14.36 18.97
N VAL A 336 -0.78 13.70 17.91
CA VAL A 336 -0.87 14.21 16.55
C VAL A 336 -2.33 14.19 16.10
N ALA A 337 -2.76 15.27 15.45
CA ALA A 337 -4.12 15.34 14.92
C ALA A 337 -4.37 14.27 13.84
N LYS A 338 -5.60 13.79 13.76
CA LYS A 338 -6.04 12.74 12.82
C LYS A 338 -7.14 13.28 11.94
N ILE A 339 -7.03 12.97 10.65
CA ILE A 339 -7.94 13.45 9.62
C ILE A 339 -8.58 12.23 8.92
N GLY A 340 -9.89 12.31 8.71
CA GLY A 340 -10.67 11.32 7.98
C GLY A 340 -10.79 11.70 6.51
N VAL A 341 -10.15 10.94 5.63
CA VAL A 341 -10.13 11.15 4.17
C VAL A 341 -10.70 9.92 3.49
N GLY A 342 -11.77 10.07 2.70
CA GLY A 342 -12.33 8.97 1.91
C GLY A 342 -12.84 7.76 2.73
N GLY A 343 -13.02 7.88 4.04
CA GLY A 343 -13.37 6.77 4.94
C GLY A 343 -12.19 6.16 5.70
N PHE A 344 -10.96 6.58 5.39
CA PHE A 344 -9.75 6.18 6.10
C PHE A 344 -9.29 7.26 7.07
N ILE A 345 -8.57 6.85 8.12
CA ILE A 345 -7.98 7.76 9.10
C ILE A 345 -6.50 7.88 8.79
N SER A 346 -6.02 9.10 8.59
CA SER A 346 -4.60 9.39 8.39
C SER A 346 -4.08 10.43 9.37
N LYS A 347 -2.75 10.44 9.56
CA LYS A 347 -2.01 11.43 10.32
C LYS A 347 -1.71 12.63 9.43
N ILE A 348 -1.48 13.78 10.04
CA ILE A 348 -1.02 14.99 9.33
C ILE A 348 0.37 14.73 8.72
N PRO A 349 0.65 15.22 7.49
CA PRO A 349 1.99 15.14 6.90
C PRO A 349 3.05 15.77 7.79
N GLU A 350 4.23 15.19 7.84
CA GLU A 350 5.40 15.76 8.54
C GLU A 350 6.03 16.89 7.69
N GLY A 351 6.66 17.87 8.34
CA GLY A 351 7.35 19.00 7.67
C GLY A 351 6.60 20.35 7.72
N GLU A 352 7.15 21.36 7.05
CA GLU A 352 6.58 22.72 7.00
C GLU A 352 5.39 22.79 6.03
N THR A 353 4.21 22.43 6.51
CA THR A 353 2.95 22.55 5.77
C THR A 353 1.98 23.46 6.52
N SER A 354 0.92 23.92 5.85
CA SER A 354 -0.17 24.69 6.46
C SER A 354 -0.82 23.99 7.68
N PHE A 355 -0.61 22.68 7.84
CA PHE A 355 -1.05 21.91 9.01
C PHE A 355 -0.10 21.98 10.22
N ASN A 356 1.18 22.33 10.01
CA ASN A 356 2.21 22.29 11.05
C ASN A 356 2.73 23.66 11.47
N TYR A 357 2.38 24.74 10.76
CA TYR A 357 2.81 26.09 11.13
C TYR A 357 2.35 26.46 12.55
N THR A 358 3.33 26.61 13.44
CA THR A 358 3.16 27.29 14.72
C THR A 358 3.56 28.75 14.50
N SER A 359 2.61 29.67 14.64
CA SER A 359 2.87 31.09 14.39
C SER A 359 3.80 31.64 15.47
N SER A 360 5.11 31.61 15.25
CA SER A 360 6.08 32.21 16.17
C SER A 360 6.55 33.60 15.73
N LEU A 361 6.58 33.93 14.43
CA LEU A 361 7.07 35.25 13.99
C LEU A 361 6.37 35.78 12.73
N GLY A 362 5.85 37.01 12.83
CA GLY A 362 5.84 37.98 11.73
C GLY A 362 4.68 37.92 10.72
N LYS A 363 3.94 39.04 10.65
CA LYS A 363 3.14 39.57 9.52
C LYS A 363 2.93 38.61 8.32
N GLY A 364 1.93 37.77 8.43
CA GLY A 364 1.51 36.83 7.39
C GLY A 364 0.80 35.65 8.01
N ALA A 365 -0.25 35.91 8.80
CA ALA A 365 -1.06 34.86 9.41
C ALA A 365 -1.81 34.12 8.30
N GLN A 366 -1.15 33.16 7.65
CA GLN A 366 -1.82 32.15 6.85
C GLN A 366 -2.92 31.53 7.72
N GLU A 367 -4.13 31.42 7.14
CA GLU A 367 -5.33 31.01 7.85
C GLU A 367 -5.10 29.70 8.59
N ARG A 368 -5.17 29.75 9.93
CA ARG A 368 -5.14 28.53 10.75
C ARG A 368 -6.32 27.67 10.33
N ILE A 369 -6.04 26.42 9.95
CA ILE A 369 -7.10 25.47 9.60
C ILE A 369 -8.04 25.32 10.80
N PRO A 370 -9.33 25.70 10.67
CA PRO A 370 -10.25 25.69 11.79
C PRO A 370 -10.47 24.26 12.28
N GLY A 371 -10.44 24.05 13.60
CA GLY A 371 -10.63 22.73 14.20
C GLY A 371 -9.38 21.87 14.32
N LEU A 372 -8.22 22.31 13.80
CA LEU A 372 -6.99 21.51 13.81
C LEU A 372 -6.31 21.49 15.19
N ASN A 373 -6.23 22.65 15.85
CA ASN A 373 -5.58 22.79 17.16
C ASN A 373 -6.58 22.68 18.32
N ASN A 374 -7.77 23.24 18.15
CA ASN A 374 -8.81 23.24 19.18
C ASN A 374 -10.09 22.63 18.60
N PHE A 375 -10.80 21.87 19.42
CA PHE A 375 -12.14 21.42 19.06
C PHE A 375 -13.09 22.61 19.03
N LEU A 376 -13.85 22.74 17.93
CA LEU A 376 -14.82 23.83 17.73
C LEU A 376 -16.25 23.26 17.82
N PRO A 377 -16.94 23.39 18.96
CA PRO A 377 -18.28 22.85 19.13
C PRO A 377 -19.34 23.57 18.27
N ASP A 378 -19.10 24.84 17.92
CA ASP A 378 -20.06 25.67 17.18
C ASP A 378 -20.19 25.28 15.70
N VAL A 379 -19.22 24.54 15.15
CA VAL A 379 -19.22 24.13 13.75
C VAL A 379 -20.12 22.90 13.55
N GLN A 380 -21.32 23.12 13.00
CA GLN A 380 -22.26 22.04 12.73
C GLN A 380 -21.64 20.96 11.81
N GLY A 381 -21.70 19.71 12.27
CA GLY A 381 -21.14 18.57 11.53
C GLY A 381 -19.61 18.43 11.57
N GLY A 382 -18.95 19.25 12.40
CA GLY A 382 -17.52 19.26 12.67
C GLY A 382 -16.69 19.97 11.60
N SER A 383 -15.46 20.34 11.95
CA SER A 383 -14.53 21.02 11.06
C SER A 383 -14.10 20.14 9.89
N LYS A 384 -14.14 20.73 8.69
CA LYS A 384 -13.79 20.08 7.41
C LYS A 384 -12.74 20.91 6.69
N VAL A 385 -11.84 20.25 5.99
CA VAL A 385 -10.75 20.88 5.24
C VAL A 385 -10.55 20.14 3.92
N TYR A 386 -10.23 20.87 2.85
CA TYR A 386 -9.83 20.25 1.59
C TYR A 386 -8.37 19.81 1.70
N VAL A 387 -8.10 18.56 1.33
CA VAL A 387 -6.75 17.97 1.31
C VAL A 387 -6.45 17.43 -0.08
N ARG A 388 -5.17 17.38 -0.44
CA ARG A 388 -4.71 16.75 -1.68
C ARG A 388 -4.09 15.39 -1.36
N PRO A 389 -4.74 14.26 -1.68
CA PRO A 389 -4.11 12.95 -1.59
C PRO A 389 -2.84 12.91 -2.45
N GLU A 390 -1.74 12.39 -1.91
CA GLU A 390 -0.46 12.31 -2.63
C GLU A 390 -0.03 10.88 -2.87
N ARG A 391 -0.03 10.05 -1.83
CA ARG A 391 0.47 8.68 -1.90
C ARG A 391 -0.31 7.77 -0.97
N ALA A 392 -0.31 6.49 -1.31
CA ALA A 392 -0.91 5.45 -0.50
C ALA A 392 0.00 4.24 -0.45
N SER A 393 0.15 3.65 0.74
CA SER A 393 0.87 2.39 0.94
C SER A 393 0.14 1.51 1.95
N ILE A 394 0.44 0.21 1.93
CA ILE A 394 -0.12 -0.76 2.87
C ILE A 394 0.97 -1.15 3.88
N GLU A 395 0.64 -1.03 5.16
CA GLU A 395 1.48 -1.46 6.27
C GLU A 395 1.50 -3.00 6.38
N SER A 396 2.48 -3.55 7.09
CA SER A 396 2.56 -4.99 7.39
C SER A 396 1.26 -5.56 7.96
N SER A 397 0.60 -4.81 8.84
CA SER A 397 -0.68 -5.16 9.48
C SER A 397 -1.91 -5.17 8.54
N GLY A 398 -1.74 -4.77 7.28
CA GLY A 398 -2.82 -4.59 6.31
C GLY A 398 -3.60 -3.27 6.47
N LYS A 399 -3.12 -2.36 7.33
CA LYS A 399 -3.66 -0.99 7.44
C LYS A 399 -3.16 -0.14 6.26
N MET A 400 -4.02 0.72 5.73
CA MET A 400 -3.65 1.65 4.67
C MET A 400 -3.12 2.95 5.28
N ILE A 401 -1.96 3.38 4.81
CA ILE A 401 -1.32 4.65 5.14
C ILE A 401 -1.51 5.60 3.95
N LEU A 402 -2.29 6.66 4.16
CA LEU A 402 -2.54 7.69 3.16
C LEU A 402 -1.72 8.93 3.49
N GLU A 403 -0.81 9.31 2.61
CA GLU A 403 -0.13 10.60 2.67
C GLU A 403 -0.92 11.63 1.87
N PHE A 404 -1.15 12.79 2.48
CA PHE A 404 -1.83 13.90 1.84
C PHE A 404 -1.08 15.20 2.12
N GLY A 405 -1.13 16.11 1.16
CA GLY A 405 -0.60 17.46 1.26
C GLY A 405 -1.69 18.50 1.45
N ALA A 406 -1.25 19.74 1.70
CA ALA A 406 -2.12 20.89 1.65
C ALA A 406 -2.67 21.09 0.23
N THR A 407 -3.94 21.49 0.14
CA THR A 407 -4.57 21.84 -1.13
C THR A 407 -4.16 23.24 -1.55
N ASP A 408 -3.89 23.42 -2.84
CA ASP A 408 -3.70 24.74 -3.44
C ASP A 408 -5.02 25.54 -3.42
N PRO A 409 -5.03 26.83 -3.01
CA PRO A 409 -6.25 27.61 -2.92
C PRO A 409 -7.06 27.62 -4.22
N ASN A 410 -6.40 27.73 -5.38
CA ASN A 410 -7.08 27.75 -6.68
C ASN A 410 -7.78 26.41 -6.96
N ALA A 411 -7.10 25.28 -6.71
CA ALA A 411 -7.69 23.96 -6.87
C ALA A 411 -8.91 23.75 -5.98
N SER A 412 -8.89 24.30 -4.76
CA SER A 412 -10.04 24.24 -3.85
C SER A 412 -11.24 25.04 -4.35
N VAL A 413 -10.99 26.19 -4.97
CA VAL A 413 -12.02 27.08 -5.52
C VAL A 413 -12.65 26.48 -6.77
N VAL A 414 -11.82 25.99 -7.70
CA VAL A 414 -12.28 25.28 -8.91
C VAL A 414 -13.15 24.07 -8.55
N HIS A 415 -12.74 23.30 -7.54
CA HIS A 415 -13.53 22.15 -7.09
C HIS A 415 -14.86 22.58 -6.43
N LYS A 416 -14.88 23.66 -5.65
CA LYS A 416 -16.12 24.21 -5.09
C LYS A 416 -17.08 24.68 -6.19
N GLU A 417 -16.56 25.28 -7.26
CA GLU A 417 -17.36 25.67 -8.42
C GLU A 417 -17.97 24.46 -9.14
N MET A 418 -17.20 23.38 -9.34
CA MET A 418 -17.70 22.12 -9.91
C MET A 418 -18.82 21.47 -9.09
N VAL A 419 -18.82 21.66 -7.76
CA VAL A 419 -19.87 21.16 -6.86
C VAL A 419 -21.06 22.13 -6.76
N GLY A 420 -20.92 23.35 -7.30
CA GLY A 420 -21.93 24.42 -7.18
C GLY A 420 -21.92 25.14 -5.84
N GLU A 421 -20.84 25.02 -5.04
CA GLU A 421 -20.63 25.78 -3.80
C GLU A 421 -20.05 27.19 -4.07
N ALA A 422 -19.53 27.47 -5.27
CA ALA A 422 -18.94 28.76 -5.67
C ALA A 422 -19.21 29.08 -7.16
N SER A 423 -19.06 30.35 -7.58
CA SER A 423 -19.34 30.84 -8.95
C SER A 423 -18.22 31.72 -9.51
N VAL A 424 -16.98 31.25 -9.54
CA VAL A 424 -15.83 32.13 -9.83
C VAL A 424 -15.71 32.51 -11.31
N PHE A 425 -16.01 31.58 -12.24
CA PHE A 425 -15.96 31.91 -13.67
C PHE A 425 -16.99 32.98 -14.06
N GLU A 426 -18.24 32.83 -13.61
CA GLU A 426 -19.30 33.77 -13.94
C GLU A 426 -19.00 35.16 -13.40
N ASP A 427 -18.52 35.25 -12.16
CA ASP A 427 -18.20 36.53 -11.53
C ASP A 427 -17.02 37.22 -12.23
N ALA A 428 -15.96 36.47 -12.55
CA ALA A 428 -14.84 37.00 -13.34
C ALA A 428 -15.23 37.40 -14.77
N SER A 429 -16.22 36.73 -15.37
CA SER A 429 -16.73 37.06 -16.71
C SER A 429 -17.56 38.36 -16.69
N LYS A 430 -18.35 38.58 -15.63
CA LYS A 430 -19.13 39.81 -15.40
C LYS A 430 -18.20 41.00 -15.15
N GLU A 431 -17.19 40.86 -14.30
CA GLU A 431 -16.18 41.91 -14.08
C GLU A 431 -15.46 42.31 -15.38
N ARG A 432 -15.07 41.33 -16.22
CA ARG A 432 -14.46 41.61 -17.53
C ARG A 432 -15.42 42.32 -18.50
N HIS A 433 -16.72 42.05 -18.41
CA HIS A 433 -17.71 42.75 -19.21
C HIS A 433 -17.96 44.18 -18.72
N GLU A 434 -18.01 44.41 -17.41
CA GLU A 434 -18.17 45.75 -16.81
C GLU A 434 -16.97 46.66 -17.11
N ILE A 435 -15.74 46.14 -16.99
CA ILE A 435 -14.50 46.88 -17.34
C ILE A 435 -14.48 47.29 -18.83
N ARG A 436 -15.14 46.52 -19.70
CA ARG A 436 -15.22 46.82 -21.14
C ARG A 436 -16.27 47.90 -21.45
N VAL A 437 -17.27 48.08 -20.60
CA VAL A 437 -18.34 49.09 -20.80
C VAL A 437 -17.91 50.48 -20.29
N GLU A 438 -16.98 50.56 -19.33
CA GLU A 438 -16.55 51.84 -18.73
C GLU A 438 -15.43 52.59 -19.46
N ARG A 439 -14.99 52.17 -20.65
CA ARG A 439 -14.05 52.97 -21.46
C ARG A 439 -14.80 53.84 -22.47
N PRO A 440 -14.97 55.15 -22.24
CA PRO A 440 -15.42 56.05 -23.29
C PRO A 440 -14.38 56.07 -24.42
N MET A 441 -14.83 55.72 -25.62
CA MET A 441 -14.08 55.86 -26.87
C MET A 441 -13.75 57.36 -27.09
N HIS A 442 -12.56 57.79 -26.70
CA HIS A 442 -11.99 59.03 -27.23
C HIS A 442 -11.38 58.76 -28.61
N THR A 443 -12.06 59.25 -29.63
CA THR A 443 -11.64 59.26 -31.02
C THR A 443 -10.67 60.41 -31.31
N HIS A 444 -9.68 60.07 -32.15
CA HIS A 444 -8.77 60.91 -32.96
C HIS A 444 -7.58 61.64 -32.33
N GLN A 445 -6.38 61.17 -32.68
CA GLN A 445 -5.28 61.83 -33.41
C GLN A 445 -4.01 60.95 -33.22
N SER A 446 -3.13 60.66 -34.17
CA SER A 446 -2.87 61.06 -35.54
C SER A 446 -1.88 60.02 -36.12
N PHE A 447 -1.87 59.87 -37.45
CA PHE A 447 -0.94 58.98 -38.15
C PHE A 447 0.51 59.45 -38.00
N ARG A 448 1.39 58.58 -37.51
CA ARG A 448 2.82 58.62 -37.87
C ARG A 448 3.32 57.22 -38.19
N ARG A 449 3.59 57.01 -39.49
CA ARG A 449 4.35 55.88 -40.01
C ARG A 449 5.74 55.86 -39.37
N LEU A 450 6.15 54.71 -38.82
CA LEU A 450 7.54 54.28 -38.87
C LEU A 450 7.63 52.75 -38.96
N ARG A 451 8.60 52.34 -39.77
CA ARG A 451 8.82 51.05 -40.42
C ARG A 451 8.94 49.83 -39.49
N ARG A 452 8.41 48.72 -40.01
CA ARG A 452 8.90 47.32 -39.95
C ARG A 452 10.13 47.06 -39.07
N HIS A 453 10.00 46.15 -38.11
CA HIS A 453 10.75 44.89 -38.10
C HIS A 453 9.91 43.82 -37.40
N ILE A 454 9.57 42.78 -38.16
CA ILE A 454 9.03 41.51 -37.68
C ILE A 454 10.26 40.65 -37.37
N THR A 455 10.45 40.28 -36.11
CA THR A 455 11.29 39.13 -35.74
C THR A 455 10.41 38.15 -35.02
N SER A 456 9.73 37.32 -35.80
CA SER A 456 9.29 36.00 -35.41
C SER A 456 10.54 35.13 -35.19
N SER A 457 10.73 34.59 -33.99
CA SER A 457 11.62 33.42 -33.81
C SER A 457 10.77 32.19 -33.51
N SER A 458 10.82 31.25 -34.43
CA SER A 458 10.14 29.95 -34.44
C SER A 458 10.98 28.87 -33.74
N ALA A 459 11.63 29.18 -32.63
CA ALA A 459 12.71 28.35 -32.07
C ALA A 459 12.55 27.98 -30.59
N SER A 460 11.33 27.65 -30.14
CA SER A 460 11.13 27.08 -28.78
C SER A 460 10.25 25.83 -28.73
N TYR A 461 9.85 25.26 -29.87
CA TYR A 461 9.34 23.89 -29.91
C TYR A 461 10.52 22.92 -30.04
N GLY A 462 11.14 22.61 -28.90
CA GLY A 462 12.14 21.56 -28.78
C GLY A 462 11.49 20.18 -28.84
N ILE A 463 11.10 19.76 -30.04
CA ILE A 463 10.93 18.35 -30.40
C ILE A 463 12.01 18.05 -31.42
N THR A 464 13.11 17.43 -30.98
CA THR A 464 14.00 16.70 -31.87
C THR A 464 13.90 15.23 -31.52
N LYS A 465 13.24 14.49 -32.41
CA LYS A 465 13.45 13.06 -32.59
C LYS A 465 14.85 12.87 -33.19
N GLU A 466 15.67 12.07 -32.53
CA GLU A 466 16.32 10.88 -33.11
C GLU A 466 16.35 9.80 -32.03
#